data_AF-A0A119CWR3-F1
#
_entry.id   AF-A0A119CWR3-F1
#
_cell.length_a   1.000
_cell.length_b   1.000
_cell.length_c   1.000
_cell.angle_alpha   90.00
_cell.angle_beta   90.00
_cell.angle_gamma   90.00
#
_symmetry.space_group_name_H-M   'P 1'
#
loop_
_entity.id
_entity.type
_entity.pdbx_description
1 polymer ?
#
loop_
_entity_poly.entity_id
_entity_poly.type
_entity_poly.pdbx_seq_one_letter_code
_entity_poly.pdbx_strand_id
1 'polypeptide(L)'
;MAMMLDLKPLQSQLKTSDAVILSRTDEEKAAHLTSKVGTGVNSVVMDWLDEPEPRQKWLYDWSHRRLGWGSSKIPPFILNKLALAAANAMARQRLARGLGLLGQGNVVVTDRLHAIILSWLGETPVFFVDNNYNKLSNFVASWLDNTPDLVHCANFSEALERAGEKMAPDSNAIPRQISTCP
;
A
#
# COMPACT_ATOMS: atom_id res chain seq x y z
N MET A 1 11.89 -8.02 10.70
CA MET A 1 12.32 -8.17 9.28
C MET A 1 12.33 -6.84 8.50
N ALA A 2 11.99 -5.69 9.12
CA ALA A 2 12.01 -4.37 8.48
C ALA A 2 13.39 -3.83 8.06
N MET A 3 14.49 -4.48 8.46
CA MET A 3 15.86 -4.00 8.19
C MET A 3 16.32 -4.09 6.73
N MET A 4 15.62 -4.80 5.84
CA MET A 4 16.13 -5.08 4.48
C MET A 4 15.77 -4.01 3.43
N LEU A 5 14.85 -3.09 3.73
CA LEU A 5 14.38 -2.09 2.76
C LEU A 5 14.46 -0.63 3.25
N ASP A 6 15.08 -0.39 4.42
CA ASP A 6 15.12 0.93 5.09
C ASP A 6 13.74 1.62 5.10
N LEU A 7 12.70 0.80 5.26
CA LEU A 7 11.33 1.27 5.36
C LEU A 7 11.15 1.73 6.80
N LYS A 8 10.94 3.04 7.01
CA LYS A 8 10.36 3.48 8.27
C LYS A 8 9.06 2.70 8.46
N PRO A 9 8.85 2.04 9.62
CA PRO A 9 7.62 1.30 9.88
C PRO A 9 6.44 2.21 9.58
N LEU A 10 5.46 1.76 8.82
CA LEU A 10 4.26 2.55 8.52
C LEU A 10 3.54 2.95 9.82
N GLN A 11 3.62 2.08 10.84
CA GLN A 11 3.18 2.38 12.20
C GLN A 11 3.80 3.64 12.82
N SER A 12 5.02 4.04 12.41
CA SER A 12 5.73 5.21 12.94
C SER A 12 5.35 6.54 12.30
N GLN A 13 4.50 6.53 11.26
CA GLN A 13 4.00 7.74 10.62
C GLN A 13 2.81 8.32 11.39
N LEU A 14 2.65 9.65 11.34
CA LEU A 14 1.48 10.35 11.90
C LEU A 14 0.24 9.89 11.14
N LYS A 15 -0.60 9.10 11.81
CA LYS A 15 -1.81 8.55 11.23
C LYS A 15 -2.90 9.61 11.24
N THR A 16 -3.35 10.00 10.06
CA THR A 16 -4.37 11.03 9.86
C THR A 16 -5.78 10.43 9.71
N SER A 17 -5.86 9.13 9.50
CA SER A 17 -7.10 8.41 9.20
C SER A 17 -7.12 7.09 9.94
N ASP A 18 -8.32 6.59 10.22
CA ASP A 18 -8.48 5.31 10.86
C ASP A 18 -8.21 4.23 9.81
N ALA A 19 -8.99 4.17 8.74
CA ALA A 19 -8.84 3.16 7.68
C ALA A 19 -8.42 3.78 6.34
N VAL A 20 -7.41 3.19 5.70
CA VAL A 20 -7.08 3.49 4.29
C VAL A 20 -7.66 2.40 3.41
N ILE A 21 -8.57 2.80 2.51
CA ILE A 21 -9.23 1.90 1.58
C ILE A 21 -8.58 2.09 0.22
N LEU A 22 -7.85 1.08 -0.23
CA LEU A 22 -7.19 1.08 -1.52
C LEU A 22 -7.84 0.03 -2.44
N SER A 23 -8.85 0.47 -3.18
CA SER A 23 -9.61 -0.35 -4.13
C SER A 23 -9.28 0.02 -5.57
N ARG A 24 -9.33 -0.96 -6.47
CA ARG A 24 -9.29 -0.68 -7.91
C ARG A 24 -10.55 0.03 -8.40
N THR A 25 -10.38 0.88 -9.42
CA THR A 25 -11.46 1.60 -10.11
C THR A 25 -11.83 0.98 -11.46
N ASP A 26 -11.05 0.03 -11.96
CA ASP A 26 -11.22 -0.64 -13.26
C ASP A 26 -12.04 -1.95 -13.15
N GLU A 27 -12.28 -2.62 -14.29
CA GLU A 27 -13.15 -3.83 -14.38
C GLU A 27 -12.63 -5.03 -13.58
N GLU A 28 -11.41 -5.00 -13.04
CA GLU A 28 -10.88 -6.02 -12.12
C GLU A 28 -11.27 -5.77 -10.65
N LYS A 29 -12.17 -4.82 -10.37
CA LYS A 29 -12.66 -4.49 -9.02
C LYS A 29 -13.38 -5.68 -8.37
N ALA A 30 -13.01 -5.99 -7.13
CA ALA A 30 -13.59 -7.12 -6.39
C ALA A 30 -15.07 -6.90 -5.96
N ALA A 31 -15.50 -5.67 -5.68
CA ALA A 31 -16.91 -5.30 -5.47
C ALA A 31 -17.11 -3.76 -5.46
N HIS A 32 -18.33 -3.27 -5.70
CA HIS A 32 -18.66 -1.85 -5.55
C HIS A 32 -18.52 -1.41 -4.08
N LEU A 33 -17.70 -0.39 -3.82
CA LEU A 33 -17.75 0.37 -2.57
C LEU A 33 -19.11 1.05 -2.51
N THR A 34 -20.02 0.54 -1.70
CA THR A 34 -21.28 1.20 -1.41
C THR A 34 -20.94 2.43 -0.58
N SER A 35 -21.03 3.63 -1.17
CA SER A 35 -20.48 4.91 -0.67
C SER A 35 -21.01 5.42 0.68
N LYS A 36 -21.61 4.60 1.54
CA LYS A 36 -22.00 4.96 2.90
C LYS A 36 -21.97 3.73 3.80
N VAL A 37 -20.78 3.30 4.22
CA VAL A 37 -20.69 2.51 5.46
C VAL A 37 -20.69 3.53 6.59
N GLY A 38 -21.85 3.72 7.22
CA GLY A 38 -22.09 4.62 8.33
C GLY A 38 -21.50 4.11 9.65
N THR A 39 -20.23 3.73 9.65
CA THR A 39 -19.46 3.49 10.87
C THR A 39 -18.67 4.76 11.17
N GLY A 40 -18.60 5.19 12.43
CA GLY A 40 -17.91 6.42 12.86
C GLY A 40 -16.38 6.39 12.70
N VAL A 41 -15.87 5.74 11.66
CA VAL A 41 -14.47 5.51 11.33
C VAL A 41 -14.07 6.49 10.22
N ASN A 42 -13.06 7.31 10.48
CA ASN A 42 -12.54 8.26 9.49
C ASN A 42 -11.77 7.49 8.40
N SER A 43 -12.44 7.14 7.31
CA SER A 43 -11.88 6.35 6.21
C SER A 43 -11.54 7.19 4.99
N VAL A 44 -10.37 6.93 4.38
CA VAL A 44 -9.94 7.57 3.14
C VAL A 44 -9.94 6.53 2.03
N VAL A 45 -10.80 6.72 1.03
CA VAL A 45 -10.81 5.94 -0.20
C VAL A 45 -9.83 6.58 -1.17
N MET A 46 -8.89 5.80 -1.67
CA MET A 46 -7.87 6.29 -2.60
C MET A 46 -7.53 5.24 -3.66
N ASP A 47 -7.27 5.70 -4.88
CA ASP A 47 -6.76 4.86 -5.96
C ASP A 47 -5.27 5.15 -6.20
N TRP A 48 -4.49 4.09 -6.36
CA TRP A 48 -3.06 4.18 -6.63
C TRP A 48 -2.77 4.74 -8.03
N LEU A 49 -3.71 4.61 -8.97
CA LEU A 49 -3.55 4.98 -10.39
C LEU A 49 -3.51 6.48 -10.66
N ASP A 50 -4.04 7.32 -9.76
CA ASP A 50 -3.94 8.78 -9.91
C ASP A 50 -2.52 9.24 -9.58
N GLU A 51 -1.59 9.12 -10.54
CA GLU A 51 -0.19 9.53 -10.43
C GLU A 51 0.05 10.90 -11.08
N PRO A 52 0.54 11.92 -10.34
CA PRO A 52 1.07 13.12 -10.96
C PRO A 52 2.39 12.78 -11.67
N GLU A 53 2.57 13.34 -12.86
CA GLU A 53 3.72 13.08 -13.73
C GLU A 53 5.06 13.07 -12.98
N PRO A 54 5.82 11.95 -12.97
CA PRO A 54 7.09 11.85 -12.25
C PRO A 54 8.08 12.90 -12.74
N ARG A 55 8.80 13.55 -11.81
CA ARG A 55 9.74 14.63 -12.14
C ARG A 55 10.83 14.22 -13.11
N GLN A 56 11.22 12.95 -13.13
CA GLN A 56 12.27 12.42 -14.03
C GLN A 56 11.72 11.72 -15.29
N LYS A 57 10.40 11.72 -15.54
CA LYS A 57 9.81 11.08 -16.72
C LYS A 57 10.37 11.65 -18.01
N TRP A 58 10.54 12.97 -18.08
CA TRP A 58 11.14 13.64 -19.24
C TRP A 58 12.56 13.12 -19.56
N LEU A 59 13.35 12.77 -18.53
CA LEU A 59 14.72 12.28 -18.70
C LEU A 59 14.72 10.83 -19.20
N TYR A 60 13.80 10.01 -18.67
CA TYR A 60 13.57 8.65 -19.15
C TYR A 60 13.13 8.65 -20.63
N ASP A 61 12.14 9.46 -20.98
CA ASP A 61 11.62 9.57 -22.35
C ASP A 61 12.66 10.13 -23.32
N TRP A 62 13.43 11.14 -22.90
CA TRP A 62 14.52 11.72 -23.69
C TRP A 62 15.62 10.68 -23.98
N SER A 63 16.00 9.88 -22.97
CA SER A 63 17.05 8.86 -23.12
C SER A 63 16.62 7.73 -24.06
N HIS A 64 15.39 7.23 -23.94
CA HIS A 64 14.83 6.19 -24.82
C HIS A 64 14.66 6.69 -26.25
N ARG A 65 14.16 7.93 -26.43
CA ARG A 65 14.01 8.53 -27.77
C ARG A 65 15.35 8.67 -28.48
N ARG A 66 16.45 8.97 -27.75
CA ARG A 66 17.80 9.02 -28.34
C ARG A 66 18.42 7.65 -28.59
N LEU A 67 18.14 6.65 -27.76
CA LEU A 67 18.56 5.26 -28.00
C LEU A 67 17.95 4.72 -29.30
N GLY A 68 16.71 5.09 -29.61
CA GLY A 68 16.04 4.73 -30.86
C GLY A 68 16.59 5.46 -32.10
N TRP A 69 17.36 6.54 -31.94
CA TRP A 69 18.01 7.23 -33.04
C TRP A 69 19.39 6.60 -33.30
N GLY A 70 19.49 5.80 -34.37
CA GLY A 70 20.74 5.15 -34.79
C GLY A 70 21.92 6.07 -35.16
N SER A 71 21.79 7.39 -34.98
CA SER A 71 22.79 8.43 -35.26
C SER A 71 23.18 9.24 -34.00
N SER A 72 22.74 8.83 -32.81
CA SER A 72 23.11 9.54 -31.57
C SER A 72 24.63 9.55 -31.36
N LYS A 73 25.22 10.75 -31.26
CA LYS A 73 26.65 10.95 -30.94
C LYS A 73 27.04 10.51 -29.52
N ILE A 74 26.06 10.13 -28.70
CA ILE A 74 26.26 9.68 -27.32
C ILE A 74 26.30 8.14 -27.32
N PRO A 75 27.33 7.52 -26.73
CA PRO A 75 27.41 6.07 -26.59
C PRO A 75 26.13 5.48 -25.94
N PRO A 76 25.57 4.39 -26.49
CA PRO A 76 24.33 3.77 -25.99
C PRO A 76 24.38 3.38 -24.51
N PHE A 77 25.55 2.95 -24.04
CA PHE A 77 25.78 2.61 -22.63
C PHE A 77 25.50 3.77 -21.66
N ILE A 78 25.86 5.01 -22.04
CA ILE A 78 25.62 6.18 -21.21
C ILE A 78 24.11 6.47 -21.15
N LEU A 79 23.43 6.39 -22.29
CA LEU A 79 21.98 6.57 -22.37
C LEU A 79 21.23 5.50 -21.57
N ASN A 80 21.64 4.23 -21.65
CA ASN A 80 21.08 3.15 -20.85
C ASN A 80 21.27 3.37 -19.35
N LYS A 81 22.46 3.84 -18.93
CA LYS A 81 22.70 4.19 -17.52
C LYS A 81 21.78 5.32 -17.04
N LEU A 82 21.59 6.35 -17.86
CA LEU A 82 20.67 7.46 -17.56
C LEU A 82 19.22 6.98 -17.50
N ALA A 83 18.79 6.15 -18.45
CA ALA A 83 17.46 5.56 -18.47
C ALA A 83 17.20 4.73 -17.21
N LEU A 84 18.17 3.88 -16.82
CA LEU A 84 18.10 3.06 -15.61
C LEU A 84 18.07 3.93 -14.35
N ALA A 85 18.89 4.97 -14.28
CA ALA A 85 18.90 5.90 -13.15
C ALA A 85 17.56 6.65 -13.02
N ALA A 86 17.00 7.11 -14.14
CA ALA A 86 15.70 7.76 -14.18
C ALA A 86 14.58 6.79 -13.76
N ALA A 87 14.60 5.55 -14.26
CA ALA A 87 13.64 4.51 -13.87
C ALA A 87 13.71 4.20 -12.37
N ASN A 88 14.92 4.05 -11.82
CA ASN A 88 15.12 3.85 -10.38
C ASN A 88 14.64 5.04 -9.54
N ALA A 89 14.88 6.28 -10.00
CA ALA A 89 14.39 7.47 -9.33
C ALA A 89 12.86 7.53 -9.30
N MET A 90 12.21 7.22 -10.43
CA MET A 90 10.75 7.13 -10.51
C MET A 90 10.20 6.01 -9.62
N ALA A 91 10.84 4.83 -9.62
CA ALA A 91 10.44 3.71 -8.75
C ALA A 91 10.51 4.08 -7.27
N ARG A 92 11.58 4.77 -6.84
CA ARG A 92 11.73 5.27 -5.47
C ARG A 92 10.68 6.31 -5.11
N GLN A 93 10.38 7.24 -6.03
CA GLN A 93 9.33 8.25 -5.81
C GLN A 93 7.95 7.57 -5.64
N ARG A 94 7.64 6.58 -6.48
CA ARG A 94 6.40 5.79 -6.39
C ARG A 94 6.28 5.01 -5.10
N LEU A 95 7.36 4.35 -4.70
CA LEU A 95 7.42 3.61 -3.44
C LEU A 95 7.21 4.55 -2.25
N ALA A 96 7.94 5.66 -2.18
CA ALA A 96 7.81 6.64 -1.11
C ALA A 96 6.38 7.22 -1.02
N ARG A 97 5.76 7.50 -2.17
CA ARG A 97 4.36 7.93 -2.23
C ARG A 97 3.43 6.85 -1.71
N GLY A 98 3.56 5.63 -2.21
CA GLY A 98 2.73 4.50 -1.81
C GLY A 98 2.77 4.25 -0.30
N LEU A 99 3.97 4.27 0.27
CA LEU A 99 4.16 4.18 1.72
C LEU A 99 3.53 5.35 2.45
N GLY A 100 3.70 6.58 1.97
CA GLY A 100 3.07 7.76 2.56
C GLY A 100 1.54 7.77 2.47
N LEU A 101 0.94 7.05 1.52
CA LEU A 101 -0.50 6.84 1.44
C LEU A 101 -0.96 5.75 2.42
N LEU A 102 -0.29 4.60 2.42
CA LEU A 102 -0.61 3.48 3.31
C LEU A 102 -0.41 3.84 4.79
N GLY A 103 0.61 4.65 5.10
CA GLY A 103 0.94 5.06 6.47
C GLY A 103 0.00 6.11 7.08
N GLN A 104 -0.97 6.63 6.31
CA GLN A 104 -2.00 7.51 6.85
C GLN A 104 -3.03 6.76 7.72
N GLY A 105 -3.17 5.45 7.50
CA GLY A 105 -4.15 4.59 8.15
C GLY A 105 -3.60 3.83 9.35
N ASN A 106 -4.48 3.54 10.31
CA ASN A 106 -4.23 2.52 11.34
C ASN A 106 -4.33 1.10 10.78
N VAL A 107 -5.22 0.88 9.83
CA VAL A 107 -5.35 -0.38 9.08
C VAL A 107 -5.53 -0.10 7.59
N VAL A 108 -5.23 -1.11 6.77
CA VAL A 108 -5.36 -1.04 5.32
C VAL A 108 -6.41 -2.04 4.86
N VAL A 109 -7.35 -1.58 4.04
CA VAL A 109 -8.34 -2.43 3.36
C VAL A 109 -8.05 -2.39 1.86
N THR A 110 -7.75 -3.53 1.23
CA THR A 110 -7.28 -3.49 -0.18
C THR A 110 -7.57 -4.75 -1.00
N ASP A 111 -7.68 -4.59 -2.31
CA ASP A 111 -7.68 -5.65 -3.32
C ASP A 111 -6.36 -5.70 -4.13
N ARG A 112 -5.33 -4.96 -3.71
CA ARG A 112 -4.05 -4.86 -4.43
C ARG A 112 -2.94 -5.62 -3.73
N LEU A 113 -2.33 -6.57 -4.44
CA LEU A 113 -1.20 -7.37 -3.96
C LEU A 113 -0.05 -6.51 -3.38
N HIS A 114 0.35 -5.45 -4.07
CA HIS A 114 1.45 -4.59 -3.61
C HIS A 114 1.11 -3.85 -2.31
N ALA A 115 -0.17 -3.48 -2.10
CA ALA A 115 -0.59 -2.85 -0.86
C ALA A 115 -0.54 -3.87 0.29
N ILE A 116 -0.88 -5.13 0.05
CA ILE A 116 -0.70 -6.22 1.03
C ILE A 116 0.78 -6.35 1.41
N ILE A 117 1.67 -6.51 0.43
CA ILE A 117 3.11 -6.73 0.68
C ILE A 117 3.72 -5.54 1.45
N LEU A 118 3.46 -4.31 1.02
CA LEU A 118 4.04 -3.12 1.66
C LEU A 118 3.49 -2.89 3.07
N SER A 119 2.20 -3.11 3.27
CA SER A 119 1.58 -2.95 4.59
C SER A 119 2.05 -4.05 5.55
N TRP A 120 2.19 -5.28 5.07
CA TRP A 120 2.78 -6.39 5.83
C TRP A 120 4.22 -6.09 6.25
N LEU A 121 5.07 -5.63 5.32
CA LEU A 121 6.44 -5.21 5.63
C LEU A 121 6.51 -4.04 6.61
N GLY A 122 5.50 -3.16 6.57
CA GLY A 122 5.34 -2.03 7.48
C GLY A 122 4.59 -2.37 8.77
N GLU A 123 4.31 -3.65 9.03
CA GLU A 123 3.61 -4.18 10.21
C GLU A 123 2.21 -3.54 10.42
N THR A 124 1.56 -3.10 9.34
CA THR A 124 0.22 -2.51 9.40
C THR A 124 -0.82 -3.58 9.10
N PRO A 125 -1.88 -3.74 9.93
CA PRO A 125 -2.91 -4.74 9.67
C PRO A 125 -3.62 -4.53 8.34
N VAL A 126 -3.82 -5.62 7.61
CA VAL A 126 -4.41 -5.63 6.28
C VAL A 126 -5.64 -6.53 6.23
N PHE A 127 -6.75 -5.97 5.77
CA PHE A 127 -7.96 -6.69 5.41
C PHE A 127 -8.06 -6.71 3.89
N PHE A 128 -7.87 -7.86 3.27
CA PHE A 128 -7.85 -7.95 1.82
C PHE A 128 -9.07 -8.67 1.25
N VAL A 129 -9.52 -8.18 0.10
CA VAL A 129 -10.62 -8.77 -0.66
C VAL A 129 -10.04 -9.34 -1.94
N ASP A 130 -10.22 -10.64 -2.15
CA ASP A 130 -9.73 -11.29 -3.37
C ASP A 130 -10.64 -11.00 -4.57
N ASN A 131 -10.06 -11.05 -5.76
CA ASN A 131 -10.84 -11.00 -6.99
C ASN A 131 -11.25 -12.41 -7.44
N ASN A 132 -12.08 -12.50 -8.48
CA ASN A 132 -12.60 -13.77 -9.02
C ASN A 132 -11.52 -14.80 -9.43
N TYR A 133 -10.24 -14.41 -9.50
CA TYR A 133 -9.14 -15.29 -9.90
C TYR A 133 -8.33 -15.85 -8.71
N ASN A 134 -8.75 -15.58 -7.47
CA ASN A 134 -8.07 -16.03 -6.24
C ASN A 134 -6.57 -15.67 -6.19
N LYS A 135 -6.17 -14.59 -6.88
CA LYS A 135 -4.75 -14.25 -7.05
C LYS A 135 -4.12 -13.88 -5.72
N LEU A 136 -4.85 -13.16 -4.87
CA LEU A 136 -4.33 -12.70 -3.58
C LEU A 136 -4.26 -13.84 -2.58
N SER A 137 -5.31 -14.66 -2.49
CA SER A 137 -5.37 -15.81 -1.60
C SER A 137 -4.29 -16.84 -1.95
N ASN A 138 -4.07 -17.11 -3.24
CA ASN A 138 -2.99 -18.01 -3.66
C ASN A 138 -1.61 -17.49 -3.24
N PHE A 139 -1.37 -16.18 -3.36
CA PHE A 139 -0.12 -15.56 -2.91
C PHE A 139 0.04 -15.66 -1.38
N VAL A 140 -0.99 -15.26 -0.63
CA VAL A 140 -0.98 -15.28 0.84
C VAL A 140 -0.79 -16.71 1.36
N ALA A 141 -1.52 -17.69 0.83
CA ALA A 141 -1.39 -19.09 1.22
C ALA A 141 0.00 -19.67 0.89
N SER A 142 0.63 -19.20 -0.18
CA SER A 142 1.96 -19.71 -0.58
C SER A 142 3.09 -19.13 0.25
N TRP A 143 2.98 -17.86 0.67
CA TRP A 143 4.13 -17.11 1.21
C TRP A 143 3.92 -16.49 2.58
N LEU A 144 2.68 -16.19 2.95
CA LEU A 144 2.32 -15.42 4.14
C LEU A 144 1.34 -16.17 5.05
N ASP A 145 1.24 -17.49 4.87
CA ASP A 145 0.39 -18.34 5.68
C ASP A 145 0.76 -18.18 7.16
N ASN A 146 -0.25 -18.02 8.03
CA ASN A 146 -0.12 -17.74 9.47
C ASN A 146 0.30 -16.31 9.86
N THR A 147 0.12 -15.31 9.00
CA THR A 147 0.30 -13.90 9.39
C THR A 147 -0.98 -13.38 10.10
N PRO A 148 -0.94 -13.08 11.41
CA PRO A 148 -2.15 -12.80 12.20
C PRO A 148 -2.84 -11.48 11.82
N ASP A 149 -2.09 -10.51 11.30
CA ASP A 149 -2.60 -9.20 10.90
C ASP A 149 -2.93 -9.13 9.39
N LEU A 150 -3.05 -10.28 8.71
CA LEU A 150 -3.46 -10.40 7.32
C LEU A 150 -4.76 -11.20 7.22
N VAL A 151 -5.88 -10.52 7.03
CA VAL A 151 -7.22 -11.12 7.10
C VAL A 151 -7.87 -11.10 5.72
N HIS A 152 -8.27 -12.28 5.23
CA HIS A 152 -9.08 -12.39 4.02
C HIS A 152 -10.56 -12.08 4.34
N CYS A 153 -11.21 -11.33 3.45
CA CYS A 153 -12.62 -10.97 3.52
C CYS A 153 -13.31 -11.24 2.17
N ALA A 154 -14.56 -11.68 2.19
CA ALA A 154 -15.31 -11.99 0.98
C ALA A 154 -15.71 -10.75 0.18
N ASN A 155 -15.86 -9.60 0.85
CA ASN A 155 -16.21 -8.33 0.22
C ASN A 155 -15.70 -7.13 1.04
N PHE A 156 -15.73 -5.94 0.43
CA PHE A 156 -15.27 -4.70 1.07
C PHE A 156 -16.10 -4.29 2.29
N SER A 157 -17.38 -4.67 2.37
CA SER A 157 -18.22 -4.35 3.53
C SER A 157 -17.74 -5.12 4.76
N GLU A 158 -17.52 -6.43 4.61
CA GLU A 158 -16.97 -7.29 5.66
C GLU A 158 -15.56 -6.84 6.07
N ALA A 159 -14.72 -6.45 5.10
CA ALA A 159 -13.39 -5.95 5.37
C ALA A 159 -13.40 -4.68 6.23
N LEU A 160 -14.35 -3.78 5.98
CA LEU A 160 -14.52 -2.54 6.76
C LEU A 160 -15.08 -2.78 8.15
N GLU A 161 -16.00 -3.73 8.30
CA GLU A 161 -16.55 -4.13 9.60
C GLU A 161 -15.45 -4.70 10.49
N ARG A 162 -14.70 -5.69 10.00
CA ARG A 162 -13.58 -6.30 10.75
C ARG A 162 -12.44 -5.32 11.02
N ALA A 163 -12.19 -4.39 10.10
CA ALA A 163 -11.26 -3.28 10.32
C ALA A 163 -11.72 -2.39 11.47
N GLY A 164 -13.02 -2.05 11.52
CA GLY A 164 -13.64 -1.29 12.61
C GLY A 164 -13.56 -2.01 13.95
N GLU A 165 -13.79 -3.33 13.98
CA GLU A 165 -13.66 -4.14 15.19
C GLU A 165 -12.23 -4.15 15.74
N LYS A 166 -11.23 -4.28 14.86
CA LYS A 166 -9.80 -4.23 15.24
C LYS A 166 -9.39 -2.85 15.78
N MET A 167 -10.06 -1.79 15.34
CA MET A 167 -9.82 -0.40 15.78
C MET A 167 -10.59 -0.01 17.03
N ALA A 168 -11.78 -0.57 17.22
CA ALA A 168 -12.56 -0.38 18.43
C ALA A 168 -11.68 -0.90 19.58
N PRO A 169 -11.16 -0.01 20.44
CA PRO A 169 -10.30 -0.46 21.51
C PRO A 169 -11.10 -1.47 22.34
N ASP A 170 -10.41 -2.50 22.85
CA ASP A 170 -10.94 -3.34 23.92
C ASP A 170 -11.58 -2.44 24.98
N SER A 171 -12.91 -2.30 24.95
CA SER A 171 -13.68 -1.66 26.03
C SER A 171 -13.62 -2.49 27.33
N ASN A 172 -12.84 -3.58 27.31
CA ASN A 172 -12.55 -4.48 28.41
C ASN A 172 -11.07 -4.46 28.85
N ALA A 173 -10.23 -3.56 28.31
CA ALA A 173 -8.89 -3.36 28.86
C ALA A 173 -9.00 -2.64 30.21
N ILE A 174 -9.13 -3.43 31.27
CA ILE A 174 -9.06 -3.01 32.67
C ILE A 174 -7.86 -2.06 32.83
N PRO A 175 -8.04 -0.84 33.37
CA PRO A 175 -6.91 0.06 33.58
C PRO A 175 -5.94 -0.65 34.52
N ARG A 176 -4.73 -0.96 34.03
CA ARG A 176 -3.64 -1.43 34.89
C ARG A 176 -3.44 -0.35 35.94
N GLN A 177 -3.86 -0.64 37.17
CA GLN A 177 -3.66 0.25 38.29
C GLN A 177 -2.17 0.58 38.36
N ILE A 178 -1.87 1.86 38.21
CA ILE A 178 -0.55 2.41 38.43
C ILE A 178 -0.31 2.24 39.93
N SER A 179 0.42 1.18 40.29
CA SER A 179 0.93 0.97 41.64
C SER A 179 1.91 2.08 41.94
N THR A 180 1.43 3.16 42.55
CA THR A 180 2.28 4.13 43.25
C THR A 180 2.89 3.41 44.45
N CYS A 181 4.15 3.00 44.32
CA CYS A 181 4.95 2.57 45.46
C CYS A 181 5.36 3.79 46.31
N PRO A 182 5.43 3.64 47.65
CA PRO A 182 5.73 4.71 48.61
C PRO A 182 7.18 5.17 48.61
#